data_AF-A0A9P1RA92-F1
#
_entry.id   AF-A0A9P1RA92-F1
#
_cell.length_a   1.000
_cell.length_b   1.000
_cell.length_c   1.000
_cell.angle_alpha   90.00
_cell.angle_beta   90.00
_cell.angle_gamma   90.00
#
_symmetry.space_group_name_H-M   'P 1'
#
loop_
_entity.id
_entity.type
_entity.pdbx_description
1 polymer ?
#
loop_
_entity_poly.entity_id
_entity_poly.type
_entity_poly.pdbx_seq_one_letter_code
_entity_poly.pdbx_strand_id
1 'polypeptide(L)' 'MQPRTLTYNALELRPAKNSIAICQGDQVVTITLDQLHQFTSDLCILAASMREDMRNPLEDE' A
#
# COMPACT_ATOMS: atom_id res chain seq x y z
N MET A 1 -25.73 2.55 -0.70
CA MET A 1 -24.64 3.41 -0.20
C MET A 1 -23.87 3.93 -1.40
N GLN A 2 -23.69 5.24 -1.56
CA GLN A 2 -22.85 5.78 -2.65
C GLN A 2 -21.37 5.50 -2.35
N PRO A 3 -20.55 5.07 -3.33
CA PRO A 3 -19.13 4.87 -3.13
C PRO A 3 -18.47 6.22 -2.81
N ARG A 4 -17.79 6.29 -1.67
CA ARG A 4 -17.06 7.49 -1.25
C ARG A 4 -15.65 7.44 -1.84
N THR A 5 -15.32 8.43 -2.65
CA THR A 5 -13.94 8.71 -3.03
C THR A 5 -13.15 9.14 -1.80
N LEU A 6 -11.92 8.63 -1.65
CA LEU A 6 -11.02 8.99 -0.57
C LEU A 6 -9.75 9.63 -1.16
N THR A 7 -9.32 10.77 -0.64
CA THR A 7 -8.06 11.40 -1.04
C THR A 7 -7.01 11.19 0.05
N TYR A 8 -5.86 10.62 -0.32
CA TYR A 8 -4.73 10.42 0.58
C TYR A 8 -3.45 11.03 -0.01
N ASN A 9 -2.90 12.04 0.66
CA ASN A 9 -1.81 12.90 0.16
C ASN A 9 -2.13 13.54 -1.20
N ALA A 10 -1.81 12.85 -2.31
CA ALA A 10 -2.11 13.26 -3.69
C ALA A 10 -2.75 12.14 -4.52
N LEU A 11 -3.09 11.02 -3.89
CA LEU A 11 -3.73 9.87 -4.52
C LEU A 11 -5.24 9.96 -4.28
N GLU A 12 -6.01 9.91 -5.36
CA GLU A 12 -7.45 9.76 -5.31
C GLU A 12 -7.81 8.27 -5.44
N LEU A 13 -8.46 7.72 -4.42
CA LEU A 13 -8.92 6.35 -4.38
C LEU A 13 -10.41 6.32 -4.74
N ARG A 14 -10.71 5.74 -5.89
CA ARG A 14 -12.07 5.56 -6.38
C ARG A 14 -12.48 4.10 -6.23
N PRO A 15 -13.50 3.80 -5.40
CA PRO A 15 -14.01 2.44 -5.26
C PRO A 15 -14.62 1.94 -6.57
N ALA A 16 -14.25 0.75 -6.98
CA ALA A 16 -14.91 -0.03 -8.03
C ALA A 16 -15.31 -1.40 -7.44
N LYS A 17 -16.14 -2.16 -8.17
CA LYS A 17 -16.84 -3.35 -7.62
C LYS A 17 -15.96 -4.25 -6.74
N ASN A 18 -14.85 -4.76 -7.29
CA ASN A 18 -13.87 -5.60 -6.58
C ASN A 18 -12.43 -5.04 -6.73
N SER A 19 -12.32 -3.74 -6.95
CA SER A 19 -11.06 -3.08 -7.27
C SER A 19 -11.08 -1.65 -6.77
N ILE A 20 -9.90 -1.04 -6.71
CA ILE A 20 -9.74 0.37 -6.40
C ILE A 20 -8.94 0.96 -7.55
N ALA A 21 -9.45 2.05 -8.12
CA ALA A 21 -8.67 2.88 -9.02
C ALA A 21 -7.91 3.91 -8.17
N ILE A 22 -6.59 3.87 -8.27
CA ILE A 22 -5.67 4.83 -7.66
C ILE A 22 -5.31 5.83 -8.75
N CYS A 23 -5.75 7.07 -8.58
CA CYS A 23 -5.47 8.16 -9.51
C CYS A 23 -4.42 9.09 -8.93
N GLN A 24 -3.41 9.45 -9.72
CA GLN A 24 -2.42 10.48 -9.40
C GLN A 24 -2.24 11.39 -10.63
N GLY A 25 -2.86 12.57 -10.60
CA GLY A 25 -2.96 13.42 -11.79
C GLY A 25 -3.67 12.67 -12.94
N ASP A 26 -3.02 12.58 -14.10
CA ASP A 26 -3.54 11.85 -15.27
C ASP A 26 -3.28 10.34 -15.24
N GLN A 27 -2.47 9.86 -14.28
CA GLN A 27 -2.19 8.43 -14.15
C GLN A 27 -3.29 7.75 -13.35
N VAL A 28 -3.79 6.63 -13.89
CA VAL A 28 -4.79 5.80 -13.23
C VAL A 28 -4.31 4.36 -13.25
N VAL A 29 -4.15 3.78 -12.05
CA VAL A 29 -3.84 2.36 -11.89
C VAL A 29 -5.04 1.69 -11.21
N THR A 30 -5.55 0.62 -11.81
CA THR A 30 -6.61 -0.18 -11.19
C THR A 30 -5.99 -1.44 -10.60
N ILE A 31 -6.24 -1.68 -9.31
CA ILE A 31 -5.81 -2.90 -8.61
C ILE A 31 -7.02 -3.61 -8.01
N THR A 32 -7.02 -4.93 -8.02
CA THR A 32 -8.04 -5.69 -7.29
C THR A 32 -7.78 -5.62 -5.78
N LEU A 33 -8.81 -5.91 -4.98
CA LEU A 33 -8.65 -5.97 -3.52
C LEU A 33 -7.66 -7.07 -3.09
N ASP A 34 -7.62 -8.20 -3.81
CA ASP A 34 -6.67 -9.29 -3.54
C ASP A 34 -5.23 -8.86 -3.82
N GLN A 35 -5.00 -8.13 -4.92
CA GLN A 35 -3.69 -7.58 -5.24
C GLN A 35 -3.25 -6.55 -4.20
N LEU A 36 -4.16 -5.66 -3.78
CA LEU A 36 -3.86 -4.70 -2.70
C LEU A 36 -3.46 -5.42 -1.42
N HIS A 37 -4.20 -6.46 -1.03
CA HIS A 37 -3.89 -7.27 0.15
C HIS A 37 -2.49 -7.88 0.04
N GLN A 38 -2.18 -8.53 -1.09
CA GLN A 38 -0.86 -9.10 -1.34
C GLN A 38 0.26 -8.04 -1.19
N PHE A 39 0.11 -6.89 -1.86
CA PHE A 39 1.11 -5.81 -1.78
C PHE A 39 1.30 -5.31 -0.34
N THR A 40 0.23 -5.12 0.42
CA THR A 40 0.34 -4.68 1.81
C THR A 40 1.01 -5.72 2.70
N SER A 41 0.73 -7.01 2.48
CA SER A 41 1.39 -8.09 3.20
C SER A 41 2.89 -8.14 2.90
N ASP A 42 3.26 -8.09 1.62
CA ASP A 42 4.67 -8.13 1.19
C ASP A 42 5.45 -6.93 1.75
N LEU A 43 4.85 -5.73 1.75
CA LEU A 43 5.44 -4.53 2.35
C LEU A 43 5.65 -4.68 3.86
N CYS A 44 4.70 -5.27 4.59
CA CYS A 44 4.84 -5.51 6.03
C CYS A 44 5.97 -6.50 6.33
N ILE A 45 6.09 -7.57 5.56
CA ILE A 45 7.18 -8.56 5.69
C ILE A 45 8.53 -7.88 5.44
N LEU A 46 8.64 -7.13 4.33
CA LEU A 46 9.86 -6.43 3.97
C LEU A 46 10.27 -5.42 5.04
N ALA A 47 9.32 -4.65 5.56
CA ALA A 47 9.56 -3.70 6.65
C ALA A 47 10.03 -4.40 7.94
N ALA A 48 9.47 -5.58 8.26
CA ALA A 48 9.91 -6.37 9.40
C ALA A 48 11.35 -6.87 9.22
N SER A 49 11.68 -7.44 8.07
CA SER A 49 13.05 -7.89 7.75
C SER A 49 14.06 -6.74 7.80
N MET A 50 13.74 -5.59 7.21
CA MET A 50 14.61 -4.41 7.28
C MET A 50 14.83 -3.93 8.72
N ARG A 51 13.81 -4.03 9.58
CA ARG A 51 13.94 -3.69 11.00
C ARG A 51 14.87 -4.67 11.74
N GLU A 52 14.81 -5.95 11.41
CA GLU A 52 15.72 -6.96 11.97
C GLU A 52 17.16 -6.70 11.52
N ASP A 53 17.36 -6.43 10.23
CA ASP A 53 18.69 -6.09 9.68
C ASP A 53 19.27 -4.81 10.31
N MET A 54 18.44 -3.77 10.50
CA MET A 54 18.85 -2.51 11.12
C MET A 54 19.05 -2.61 12.64
N ARG A 55 18.47 -3.62 13.31
CA ARG A 55 18.63 -3.83 14.75
C ARG A 55 20.03 -4.35 15.10
N ASN A 56 20.85 -4.76 14.13
CA ASN A 56 22.08 -5.51 14.38
C ASN A 56 23.44 -4.85 14.01
N PRO A 57 23.77 -3.60 14.42
CA PRO A 57 25.18 -3.14 14.35
C PRO A 57 25.83 -2.73 15.68
N LEU A 58 25.18 -2.85 16.86
CA LEU A 58 25.71 -2.29 18.12
C LEU A 58 25.64 -3.20 19.36
N GLU A 59 25.31 -4.50 19.23
CA GLU A 59 25.25 -5.43 20.38
C GLU A 59 26.47 -6.37 20.52
N ASP A 60 27.54 -6.12 19.75
CA ASP A 60 28.85 -6.79 19.92
C ASP A 60 29.92 -5.80 20.48
N GLU A 61 29.68 -5.26 21.68
CA GLU A 61 30.73 -4.71 22.58
C GLU A 61 30.49 -5.12 24.03
#